data_AF-A0A662P4U9-F1
#
_entry.id   AF-A0A662P4U9-F1
#
_cell.length_a   1.000
_cell.length_b   1.000
_cell.length_c   1.000
_cell.angle_alpha   90.00
_cell.angle_beta   90.00
_cell.angle_gamma   90.00
#
_symmetry.space_group_name_H-M   'P 1'
#
loop_
_entity.id
_entity.type
_entity.pdbx_description
1 polymer ?
#
loop_
_entity_poly.entity_id
_entity_poly.type
_entity_poly.pdbx_seq_one_letter_code
_entity_poly.pdbx_strand_id
1 'polypeptide(L)'
;MRGGSERRFVREMDATSHRLLGKHLCEYFGYPKEYAEWAVAPDIDLPFLHRFWRHRFSTFESIYNEFAYMHPSVPKGSKIAIGVMLCSHFLLDIYNAPLFCWGIFLPASHIPPELLKEYLEGDYPLSELHKEEVKCFVQHIKPKSASEFMNGVIELLATHTPFITRRRVQKARKSVEDFCSVSLTETYDLREFDSAFFEMLNEFFASH
;
A
#
# COMPACT_ATOMS: atom_id res chain seq x y z
N MET A 1 5.19 27.37 16.48
CA MET A 1 6.10 26.22 16.34
C MET A 1 5.46 24.99 16.98
N ARG A 2 4.56 24.28 16.26
CA ARG A 2 3.96 23.00 16.72
C ARG A 2 3.85 21.91 15.65
N GLY A 3 4.13 22.18 14.37
CA GLY A 3 3.99 21.19 13.28
C GLY A 3 5.13 20.18 13.11
N GLY A 4 5.96 19.97 14.14
CA GLY A 4 7.14 19.09 14.08
C GLY A 4 6.90 17.68 14.64
N SER A 5 6.10 17.53 15.69
CA SER A 5 5.77 16.22 16.24
C SER A 5 4.61 15.57 15.49
N GLU A 6 3.60 16.32 15.08
CA GLU A 6 2.41 15.82 14.35
C GLU A 6 2.77 15.12 13.04
N ARG A 7 3.64 15.72 12.21
CA ARG A 7 4.13 15.08 10.97
C ARG A 7 4.95 13.82 11.21
N ARG A 8 5.54 13.68 12.40
CA ARG A 8 6.33 12.51 12.78
C ARG A 8 5.40 11.34 13.13
N PHE A 9 4.31 11.59 13.86
CA PHE A 9 3.30 10.58 14.21
C PHE A 9 2.64 9.98 12.97
N VAL A 10 2.16 10.81 12.03
CA VAL A 10 1.54 10.33 10.78
C VAL A 10 2.52 9.47 9.96
N ARG A 11 3.79 9.90 9.83
CA ARG A 11 4.83 9.15 9.12
C ARG A 11 5.21 7.83 9.81
N GLU A 12 5.17 7.80 11.15
CA GLU A 12 5.49 6.61 11.94
C GLU A 12 4.36 5.56 11.90
N MET A 13 3.09 5.99 11.87
CA MET A 13 1.92 5.13 11.62
C MET A 13 1.96 4.51 10.22
N ASP A 14 2.06 5.37 9.19
CA ASP A 14 2.08 5.01 7.76
C ASP A 14 3.15 3.92 7.49
N ALA A 15 4.41 4.19 7.83
CA ALA A 15 5.51 3.26 7.60
C ALA A 15 5.41 1.96 8.43
N THR A 16 4.76 1.99 9.60
CA THR A 16 4.62 0.80 10.45
C THR A 16 3.53 -0.12 9.92
N SER A 17 2.35 0.40 9.60
CA SER A 17 1.24 -0.37 9.01
C SER A 17 1.67 -1.07 7.71
N HIS A 18 2.39 -0.36 6.82
CA HIS A 18 2.94 -0.96 5.60
C HIS A 18 3.92 -2.11 5.88
N ARG A 19 4.84 -1.94 6.84
CA ARG A 19 5.77 -3.02 7.23
C ARG A 19 5.05 -4.20 7.87
N LEU A 20 4.00 -3.96 8.65
CA LEU A 20 3.21 -5.02 9.28
C LEU A 20 2.48 -5.87 8.23
N LEU A 21 1.82 -5.23 7.27
CA LEU A 21 1.21 -5.93 6.14
C LEU A 21 2.28 -6.65 5.31
N GLY A 22 3.41 -6.00 5.02
CA GLY A 22 4.53 -6.62 4.29
C GLY A 22 5.06 -7.87 4.99
N LYS A 23 5.21 -7.84 6.33
CA LYS A 23 5.62 -9.00 7.14
C LYS A 23 4.59 -10.12 7.07
N HIS A 24 3.31 -9.79 7.21
CA HIS A 24 2.23 -10.77 7.09
C HIS A 24 2.26 -11.47 5.73
N LEU A 25 2.39 -10.71 4.65
CA LEU A 25 2.46 -11.26 3.29
C LEU A 25 3.74 -12.06 3.03
N CYS A 26 4.88 -11.66 3.59
CA CYS A 26 6.12 -12.45 3.51
C CYS A 26 5.94 -13.80 4.21
N GLU A 27 5.36 -13.82 5.41
CA GLU A 27 5.06 -15.07 6.12
C GLU A 27 4.07 -15.94 5.34
N TYR A 28 2.98 -15.34 4.87
CA TYR A 28 1.92 -16.01 4.13
C TYR A 28 2.42 -16.68 2.84
N PHE A 29 3.25 -15.99 2.06
CA PHE A 29 3.79 -16.50 0.79
C PHE A 29 5.14 -17.23 0.93
N GLY A 30 5.70 -17.34 2.14
CA GLY A 30 6.99 -18.00 2.38
C GLY A 30 8.21 -17.23 1.86
N TYR A 31 8.14 -15.90 1.82
CA TYR A 31 9.27 -15.04 1.47
C TYR A 31 10.14 -14.71 2.70
N PRO A 32 11.44 -14.43 2.53
CA PRO A 32 12.27 -13.87 3.59
C PRO A 32 11.64 -12.60 4.18
N LYS A 33 11.61 -12.48 5.50
CA LYS A 33 10.92 -11.37 6.20
C LYS A 33 11.49 -9.99 5.86
N GLU A 34 12.75 -9.95 5.44
CA GLU A 34 13.45 -8.73 5.02
C GLU A 34 12.84 -8.11 3.76
N TYR A 35 12.09 -8.89 2.94
CA TYR A 35 11.35 -8.31 1.82
C TYR A 35 10.29 -7.31 2.29
N ALA A 36 9.81 -7.38 3.53
CA ALA A 36 8.84 -6.42 4.08
C ALA A 36 9.33 -4.96 4.03
N GLU A 37 10.64 -4.70 3.99
CA GLU A 37 11.17 -3.34 3.84
C GLU A 37 10.83 -2.73 2.47
N TRP A 38 10.55 -3.54 1.44
CA TRP A 38 10.05 -3.03 0.16
C TRP A 38 8.66 -2.40 0.26
N ALA A 39 7.89 -2.72 1.30
CA ALA A 39 6.55 -2.16 1.50
C ALA A 39 6.58 -0.67 1.88
N VAL A 40 7.75 -0.11 2.21
CA VAL A 40 7.93 1.34 2.44
C VAL A 40 8.80 1.99 1.36
N ALA A 41 9.18 1.23 0.32
CA ALA A 41 10.04 1.72 -0.76
C ALA A 41 9.48 2.88 -1.59
N PRO A 42 8.15 2.99 -1.82
CA PRO A 42 7.60 4.15 -2.51
C PRO A 42 7.78 5.46 -1.73
N ASP A 43 7.96 5.37 -0.41
CA ASP A 43 7.94 6.49 0.54
C ASP A 43 9.31 6.98 1.00
N ILE A 44 10.41 6.42 0.49
CA ILE A 44 11.74 6.95 0.81
C ILE A 44 11.83 8.44 0.44
N ASP A 45 12.26 9.26 1.41
CA ASP A 45 12.44 10.71 1.34
C ASP A 45 13.37 11.11 0.17
N LEU A 46 12.75 11.37 -0.99
CA LEU A 46 13.29 12.18 -2.07
C LEU A 46 12.36 13.42 -2.21
N PRO A 47 12.84 14.55 -2.76
CA PRO A 47 12.16 15.85 -2.71
C PRO A 47 10.66 15.79 -3.01
N PHE A 48 9.81 16.50 -2.25
CA PHE A 48 8.32 16.44 -2.21
C PHE A 48 7.59 16.14 -3.53
N LEU A 49 8.05 16.70 -4.66
CA LEU A 49 7.48 16.41 -5.98
C LEU A 49 7.57 14.91 -6.33
N HIS A 50 8.63 14.20 -5.95
CA HIS A 50 8.86 12.78 -6.20
C HIS A 50 7.82 11.85 -5.53
N ARG A 51 7.26 12.21 -4.37
CA ARG A 51 6.25 11.36 -3.68
C ARG A 51 5.00 11.17 -4.57
N PHE A 52 4.55 12.21 -5.26
CA PHE A 52 3.42 12.13 -6.23
C PHE A 52 3.73 11.30 -7.49
N TRP A 53 5.00 11.06 -7.80
CA TRP A 53 5.41 10.28 -8.98
C TRP A 53 5.64 8.81 -8.66
N ARG A 54 6.12 8.47 -7.46
CA ARG A 54 6.49 7.10 -7.07
C ARG A 54 5.30 6.19 -6.80
N HIS A 55 4.17 6.76 -6.40
CA HIS A 55 2.94 6.02 -6.16
C HIS A 55 2.23 5.65 -7.47
N ARG A 56 2.92 4.98 -8.39
CA ARG A 56 2.42 4.56 -9.71
C ARG A 56 2.95 3.17 -10.06
N PHE A 57 2.11 2.39 -10.74
CA PHE A 57 2.54 1.07 -11.23
C PHE A 57 3.68 1.18 -12.25
N SER A 58 3.68 2.23 -13.06
CA SER A 58 4.73 2.47 -14.06
C SER A 58 6.11 2.78 -13.48
N THR A 59 6.22 3.04 -12.17
CA THR A 59 7.48 3.41 -11.52
C THR A 59 8.10 2.27 -10.71
N PHE A 60 7.53 1.07 -10.74
CA PHE A 60 8.07 -0.10 -10.01
C PHE A 60 9.55 -0.35 -10.31
N GLU A 61 9.95 -0.25 -11.58
CA GLU A 61 11.37 -0.43 -11.97
C GLU A 61 12.27 0.68 -11.44
N SER A 62 11.80 1.94 -11.42
CA SER A 62 12.55 3.06 -10.83
C SER A 62 12.73 2.86 -9.33
N ILE A 63 11.63 2.52 -8.63
CA ILE A 63 11.64 2.24 -7.19
C ILE A 63 12.62 1.11 -6.88
N TYR A 64 12.57 0.02 -7.65
CA TYR A 64 13.49 -1.10 -7.50
C TYR A 64 14.96 -0.66 -7.57
N ASN A 65 15.33 0.06 -8.63
CA ASN A 65 16.72 0.44 -8.86
C ASN A 65 17.22 1.42 -7.78
N GLU A 66 16.41 2.41 -7.41
CA GLU A 66 16.78 3.40 -6.41
C GLU A 66 16.84 2.81 -4.99
N PHE A 67 15.82 2.04 -4.60
CA PHE A 67 15.76 1.43 -3.27
C PHE A 67 16.86 0.38 -3.08
N ALA A 68 17.11 -0.47 -4.09
CA ALA A 68 18.18 -1.46 -4.03
C ALA A 68 19.58 -0.82 -3.98
N TYR A 69 19.74 0.39 -4.54
CA TYR A 69 20.97 1.16 -4.44
C TYR A 69 21.16 1.75 -3.03
N MET A 70 20.10 2.33 -2.46
CA MET A 70 20.15 2.96 -1.13
C MET A 70 20.20 1.94 0.02
N HIS A 71 19.59 0.76 -0.17
CA HIS A 71 19.46 -0.29 0.84
C HIS A 71 20.04 -1.62 0.33
N PRO A 72 21.37 -1.72 0.15
CA PRO A 72 22.00 -2.90 -0.45
C PRO A 72 21.88 -4.18 0.39
N SER A 73 21.51 -4.06 1.67
CA SER A 73 21.26 -5.18 2.58
C SER A 73 19.88 -5.81 2.41
N VAL A 74 18.92 -5.14 1.77
CA VAL A 74 17.58 -5.67 1.56
C VAL A 74 17.60 -6.65 0.37
N PRO A 75 17.02 -7.87 0.51
CA PRO A 75 16.97 -8.83 -0.59
C PRO A 75 16.29 -8.27 -1.84
N LYS A 76 16.91 -8.50 -3.00
CA LYS A 76 16.44 -7.98 -4.30
C LYS A 76 16.22 -9.05 -5.38
N GLY A 77 16.37 -10.32 -5.02
CA GLY A 77 16.38 -11.44 -5.97
C GLY A 77 15.02 -11.82 -6.55
N SER A 78 13.92 -11.60 -5.80
CA SER A 78 12.56 -11.94 -6.21
C SER A 78 11.76 -10.70 -6.57
N LYS A 79 11.64 -10.40 -7.87
CA LYS A 79 10.78 -9.31 -8.36
C LYS A 79 9.30 -9.54 -8.02
N ILE A 80 8.85 -10.79 -7.92
CA ILE A 80 7.49 -11.13 -7.49
C ILE A 80 7.26 -10.70 -6.03
N ALA A 81 8.15 -11.06 -5.11
CA ALA A 81 8.04 -10.65 -3.71
C ALA A 81 8.03 -9.12 -3.59
N ILE A 82 8.92 -8.44 -4.31
CA ILE A 82 8.96 -6.97 -4.35
C ILE A 82 7.66 -6.40 -4.90
N GLY A 83 7.12 -6.95 -5.99
CA GLY A 83 5.85 -6.51 -6.58
C GLY A 83 4.68 -6.64 -5.62
N VAL A 84 4.62 -7.73 -4.84
CA VAL A 84 3.63 -7.91 -3.76
C VAL A 84 3.78 -6.80 -2.72
N MET A 85 5.00 -6.49 -2.28
CA MET A 85 5.24 -5.44 -1.28
C MET A 85 4.83 -4.05 -1.80
N LEU A 86 5.20 -3.71 -3.03
CA LEU A 86 4.81 -2.44 -3.66
C LEU A 86 3.28 -2.34 -3.85
N CYS A 87 2.61 -3.43 -4.23
CA CYS A 87 1.15 -3.44 -4.29
C CYS A 87 0.52 -3.32 -2.90
N SER A 88 1.09 -3.96 -1.88
CA SER A 88 0.61 -3.86 -0.50
C SER A 88 0.73 -2.44 0.06
N HIS A 89 1.74 -1.69 -0.37
CA HIS A 89 1.86 -0.26 -0.07
C HIS A 89 0.66 0.50 -0.63
N PHE A 90 0.43 0.38 -1.94
CA PHE A 90 -0.68 1.07 -2.61
C PHE A 90 -2.05 0.67 -2.06
N LEU A 91 -2.21 -0.57 -1.62
CA LEU A 91 -3.43 -1.03 -0.97
C LEU A 91 -3.74 -0.23 0.30
N LEU A 92 -2.75 0.08 1.13
CA LEU A 92 -2.97 0.82 2.37
C LEU A 92 -3.04 2.33 2.15
N ASP A 93 -2.36 2.88 1.14
CA ASP A 93 -2.32 4.32 0.91
C ASP A 93 -3.70 4.97 0.67
N ILE A 94 -4.66 4.23 0.09
CA ILE A 94 -6.02 4.76 -0.14
C ILE A 94 -6.75 5.08 1.17
N TYR A 95 -6.26 4.55 2.29
CA TYR A 95 -6.73 4.80 3.65
C TYR A 95 -5.90 5.85 4.40
N ASN A 96 -4.94 6.50 3.73
CA ASN A 96 -4.13 7.56 4.35
C ASN A 96 -4.29 8.88 3.59
N ALA A 97 -4.37 8.82 2.26
CA ALA A 97 -4.55 10.00 1.40
C ALA A 97 -5.01 9.59 -0.02
N PRO A 98 -5.42 10.55 -0.87
CA PRO A 98 -5.61 10.29 -2.29
C PRO A 98 -4.34 9.75 -2.97
N LEU A 99 -4.41 8.54 -3.52
CA LEU A 99 -3.31 7.81 -4.16
C LEU A 99 -3.33 8.00 -5.69
N PHE A 100 -2.28 8.58 -6.25
CA PHE A 100 -2.18 8.90 -7.69
C PHE A 100 -1.61 7.76 -8.56
N CYS A 101 -2.08 6.52 -8.37
CA CYS A 101 -1.55 5.30 -9.01
C CYS A 101 -1.82 5.15 -10.50
N TRP A 102 -2.77 5.94 -11.04
CA TRP A 102 -3.14 5.93 -12.46
C TRP A 102 -2.52 7.08 -13.27
N GLY A 103 -1.75 7.96 -12.62
CA GLY A 103 -1.28 9.25 -13.15
C GLY A 103 -1.78 10.42 -12.30
N ILE A 104 -1.65 11.65 -12.80
CA ILE A 104 -1.77 12.88 -11.98
C ILE A 104 -3.21 13.30 -11.63
N PHE A 105 -4.22 12.87 -12.41
CA PHE A 105 -5.56 13.49 -12.35
C PHE A 105 -6.68 12.61 -11.80
N LEU A 106 -6.39 11.34 -11.50
CA LEU A 106 -7.39 10.38 -11.04
C LEU A 106 -6.81 9.68 -9.81
N PRO A 107 -7.01 10.23 -8.59
CA PRO A 107 -6.57 9.53 -7.40
C PRO A 107 -7.55 8.43 -7.02
N ALA A 108 -7.02 7.32 -6.53
CA ALA A 108 -7.77 6.33 -5.75
C ALA A 108 -7.86 6.84 -4.30
N SER A 109 -9.04 6.77 -3.68
CA SER A 109 -9.17 7.14 -2.27
C SER A 109 -10.40 6.46 -1.68
N HIS A 110 -10.23 5.83 -0.52
CA HIS A 110 -11.35 5.30 0.24
C HIS A 110 -11.77 6.29 1.34
N ILE A 111 -10.83 7.05 1.91
CA ILE A 111 -11.18 8.03 2.94
C ILE A 111 -11.98 9.22 2.39
N PRO A 112 -13.19 9.47 2.91
CA PRO A 112 -13.90 10.72 2.68
C PRO A 112 -13.10 11.92 3.22
N PRO A 113 -13.04 13.06 2.50
CA PRO A 113 -12.30 14.25 2.94
C PRO A 113 -12.64 14.73 4.36
N GLU A 114 -13.86 14.44 4.81
CA GLU A 114 -14.38 14.81 6.12
C GLU A 114 -13.67 14.06 7.28
N LEU A 115 -13.28 12.80 7.05
CA LEU A 115 -12.61 11.96 8.06
C LEU A 115 -11.08 12.12 8.08
N LEU A 116 -10.52 12.66 6.99
CA LEU A 116 -9.07 12.81 6.82
C LEU A 116 -8.45 13.67 7.93
N LYS A 117 -9.17 14.69 8.40
CA LYS A 117 -8.69 15.56 9.49
C LYS A 117 -8.60 14.81 10.81
N GLU A 118 -9.61 14.00 11.13
CA GLU A 118 -9.67 13.23 12.37
C GLU A 118 -8.52 12.23 12.41
N TYR A 119 -8.33 11.46 11.34
CA TYR A 119 -7.29 10.42 11.30
C TYR A 119 -5.87 10.98 11.38
N LEU A 120 -5.65 12.22 10.98
CA LEU A 120 -4.32 12.83 10.89
C LEU A 120 -3.96 13.75 12.07
N GLU A 121 -4.92 14.20 12.88
CA GLU A 121 -4.70 15.25 13.90
C GLU A 121 -4.84 14.77 15.36
N GLY A 122 -5.15 13.49 15.61
CA GLY A 122 -5.27 12.93 16.97
C GLY A 122 -3.98 12.30 17.55
N ASP A 123 -3.92 12.21 18.88
CA ASP A 123 -2.90 11.46 19.62
C ASP A 123 -3.45 10.06 19.96
N TYR A 124 -3.15 9.09 19.09
CA TYR A 124 -3.77 7.77 19.12
C TYR A 124 -2.86 6.70 19.73
N PRO A 125 -3.42 5.68 20.39
CA PRO A 125 -2.64 4.54 20.85
C PRO A 125 -2.25 3.63 19.67
N LEU A 126 -1.26 4.06 18.88
CA LEU A 126 -0.83 3.39 17.63
C LEU A 126 -0.48 1.91 17.82
N SER A 127 0.01 1.51 19.00
CA SER A 127 0.27 0.09 19.28
C SER A 127 -0.99 -0.76 19.31
N GLU A 128 -2.13 -0.22 19.75
CA GLU A 128 -3.41 -0.92 19.71
C GLU A 128 -3.98 -0.93 18.29
N LEU A 129 -3.90 0.20 17.57
CA LEU A 129 -4.26 0.25 16.15
C LEU A 129 -3.54 -0.84 15.35
N HIS A 130 -2.20 -0.90 15.46
CA HIS A 130 -1.38 -1.89 14.77
C HIS A 130 -1.76 -3.34 15.10
N LYS A 131 -2.28 -3.63 16.31
CA LYS A 131 -2.77 -4.97 16.64
C LYS A 131 -4.06 -5.28 15.91
N GLU A 132 -4.99 -4.35 15.87
CA GLU A 132 -6.27 -4.52 15.14
C GLU A 132 -6.04 -4.62 13.63
N GLU A 133 -5.13 -3.81 13.07
CA GLU A 133 -4.69 -3.92 11.67
C GLU A 133 -4.16 -5.32 11.36
N VAL A 134 -3.24 -5.85 12.18
CA VAL A 134 -2.67 -7.19 11.96
C VAL A 134 -3.75 -8.28 12.04
N LYS A 135 -4.71 -8.17 12.96
CA LYS A 135 -5.86 -9.10 12.99
C LYS A 135 -6.65 -9.03 11.69
N CYS A 136 -6.94 -7.82 11.21
CA CYS A 136 -7.66 -7.61 9.95
C CYS A 136 -6.90 -8.21 8.76
N PHE A 137 -5.58 -7.99 8.67
CA PHE A 137 -4.74 -8.57 7.63
C PHE A 137 -4.82 -10.11 7.64
N VAL A 138 -4.58 -10.73 8.80
CA VAL A 138 -4.61 -12.18 8.97
C VAL A 138 -5.98 -12.78 8.67
N GLN A 139 -7.05 -12.07 9.01
CA GLN A 139 -8.41 -12.57 8.81
C GLN A 139 -8.84 -12.48 7.34
N HIS A 140 -8.52 -11.37 6.66
CA HIS A 140 -9.15 -11.01 5.39
C HIS A 140 -8.20 -11.00 4.17
N ILE A 141 -6.88 -11.17 4.34
CA ILE A 141 -5.95 -11.25 3.20
C ILE A 141 -5.45 -12.69 3.04
N LYS A 142 -6.16 -13.46 2.21
CA LYS A 142 -5.88 -14.89 1.94
C LYS A 142 -5.92 -15.23 0.44
N PRO A 143 -5.15 -14.52 -0.40
CA PRO A 143 -5.04 -14.82 -1.83
C PRO A 143 -4.36 -16.19 -2.05
N LYS A 144 -4.77 -16.97 -3.04
CA LYS A 144 -4.13 -18.27 -3.35
C LYS A 144 -2.72 -18.10 -3.92
N SER A 145 -2.42 -16.94 -4.51
CA SER A 145 -1.11 -16.64 -5.07
C SER A 145 -0.75 -15.15 -5.01
N ALA A 146 0.55 -14.87 -5.16
CA ALA A 146 1.07 -13.51 -5.28
C ALA A 146 0.49 -12.74 -6.48
N SER A 147 0.32 -13.41 -7.62
CA SER A 147 -0.32 -12.82 -8.81
C SER A 147 -1.77 -12.44 -8.53
N GLU A 148 -2.52 -13.35 -7.89
CA GLU A 148 -3.92 -13.12 -7.55
C GLU A 148 -4.07 -11.89 -6.63
N PHE A 149 -3.18 -11.76 -5.63
CA PHE A 149 -3.12 -10.60 -4.75
C PHE A 149 -2.84 -9.29 -5.50
N MET A 150 -1.75 -9.25 -6.29
CA MET A 150 -1.35 -8.03 -7.02
C MET A 150 -2.45 -7.56 -7.97
N ASN A 151 -3.14 -8.48 -8.64
CA ASN A 151 -4.26 -8.14 -9.50
C ASN A 151 -5.49 -7.69 -8.69
N GLY A 152 -5.75 -8.32 -7.55
CA GLY A 152 -6.78 -7.90 -6.60
C GLY A 152 -6.60 -6.44 -6.15
N VAL A 153 -5.37 -6.05 -5.81
CA VAL A 153 -5.04 -4.66 -5.45
C VAL A 153 -5.35 -3.72 -6.61
N ILE A 154 -4.93 -4.04 -7.84
CA ILE A 154 -5.21 -3.19 -9.01
C ILE A 154 -6.72 -3.00 -9.21
N GLU A 155 -7.51 -4.06 -9.11
CA GLU A 155 -8.97 -3.97 -9.30
C GLU A 155 -9.63 -3.18 -8.16
N LEU A 156 -9.22 -3.37 -6.91
CA LEU A 156 -9.74 -2.60 -5.77
C LEU A 156 -9.42 -1.11 -5.88
N LEU A 157 -8.20 -0.76 -6.26
CA LEU A 157 -7.85 0.64 -6.49
C LEU A 157 -8.72 1.23 -7.60
N ALA A 158 -9.07 0.45 -8.63
CA ALA A 158 -9.90 0.91 -9.72
C ALA A 158 -11.34 1.19 -9.25
N THR A 159 -11.88 0.38 -8.33
CA THR A 159 -13.21 0.64 -7.74
C THR A 159 -13.21 1.94 -6.92
N HIS A 160 -12.10 2.26 -6.27
CA HIS A 160 -11.91 3.51 -5.50
C HIS A 160 -11.45 4.70 -6.33
N THR A 161 -11.49 4.61 -7.66
CA THR A 161 -11.07 5.70 -8.55
C THR A 161 -12.21 6.14 -9.47
N PRO A 162 -12.81 7.31 -9.22
CA PRO A 162 -13.84 7.85 -10.09
C PRO A 162 -13.37 7.97 -11.54
N PHE A 163 -14.21 7.55 -12.49
CA PHE A 163 -13.99 7.69 -13.94
C PHE A 163 -12.74 6.98 -14.49
N ILE A 164 -12.17 6.01 -13.76
CA ILE A 164 -11.06 5.23 -14.28
C ILE A 164 -11.47 4.42 -15.51
N THR A 165 -10.60 4.34 -16.52
CA THR A 165 -10.88 3.60 -17.75
C THR A 165 -10.24 2.21 -17.70
N ARG A 166 -10.89 1.21 -18.31
CA ARG A 166 -10.32 -0.13 -18.48
C ARG A 166 -8.91 -0.12 -19.08
N ARG A 167 -8.64 0.81 -20.01
CA ARG A 167 -7.31 0.99 -20.62
C ARG A 167 -6.24 1.37 -19.60
N ARG A 168 -6.55 2.20 -18.59
CA ARG A 168 -5.60 2.56 -17.53
C ARG A 168 -5.36 1.38 -16.58
N VAL A 169 -6.40 0.65 -16.22
CA VAL A 169 -6.29 -0.59 -15.43
C VAL A 169 -5.40 -1.61 -16.14
N GLN A 170 -5.61 -1.83 -17.44
CA GLN A 170 -4.77 -2.71 -18.25
C GLN A 170 -3.31 -2.26 -18.32
N LYS A 171 -3.04 -0.95 -18.39
CA LYS A 171 -1.66 -0.42 -18.36
C LYS A 171 -0.99 -0.64 -17.01
N ALA A 172 -1.73 -0.48 -15.91
CA ALA A 172 -1.24 -0.78 -14.56
C ALA A 172 -0.90 -2.27 -14.43
N ARG A 173 -1.84 -3.15 -14.81
CA ARG A 173 -1.62 -4.61 -14.86
C ARG A 173 -0.37 -4.96 -15.65
N LYS A 174 -0.25 -4.45 -16.88
CA LYS A 174 0.92 -4.68 -17.73
C LYS A 174 2.23 -4.21 -17.07
N SER A 175 2.21 -3.08 -16.38
CA SER A 175 3.42 -2.58 -15.69
C SER A 175 3.87 -3.54 -14.59
N VAL A 176 2.93 -4.12 -13.84
CA VAL A 176 3.22 -5.12 -12.81
C VAL A 176 3.65 -6.46 -13.43
N GLU A 177 2.95 -6.93 -14.46
CA GLU A 177 3.30 -8.14 -15.22
C GLU A 177 4.72 -8.06 -15.78
N ASP A 178 5.05 -6.95 -16.45
CA ASP A 178 6.36 -6.73 -17.07
C ASP A 178 7.47 -6.67 -15.98
N PHE A 179 7.22 -6.00 -14.85
CA PHE A 179 8.18 -5.91 -13.74
C PHE A 179 8.43 -7.26 -13.05
N CYS A 180 7.36 -7.99 -12.74
CA CYS A 180 7.42 -9.27 -12.03
C CYS A 180 7.75 -10.45 -12.95
N SER A 181 7.64 -10.27 -14.27
CA SER A 181 7.70 -11.36 -15.26
C SER A 181 6.67 -12.47 -14.98
N VAL A 182 5.44 -12.08 -14.64
CA VAL A 182 4.29 -12.97 -14.38
C VAL A 182 3.08 -12.52 -15.17
N SER A 183 2.07 -13.39 -15.31
CA SER A 183 0.75 -12.98 -15.80
C SER A 183 -0.24 -12.84 -14.64
N LEU A 184 -1.09 -11.81 -14.73
CA LEU A 184 -2.11 -11.47 -13.74
C LEU A 184 -3.50 -11.83 -14.29
N THR A 185 -3.80 -13.14 -14.33
CA THR A 185 -5.05 -13.69 -14.89
C THR A 185 -6.16 -13.90 -13.86
N GLU A 186 -5.80 -14.20 -12.62
CA GLU A 186 -6.73 -14.42 -11.52
C GLU A 186 -6.77 -13.17 -10.62
N THR A 187 -7.90 -12.96 -9.93
CA THR A 187 -8.11 -11.77 -9.10
C THR A 187 -8.58 -12.18 -7.72
N TYR A 188 -7.90 -11.69 -6.70
CA TYR A 188 -8.33 -11.88 -5.32
C TYR A 188 -9.35 -10.79 -4.99
N ASP A 189 -10.53 -11.19 -4.52
CA ASP A 189 -11.57 -10.24 -4.14
C ASP A 189 -11.24 -9.61 -2.79
N LEU A 190 -10.72 -8.39 -2.81
CA LEU A 190 -10.37 -7.63 -1.61
C LEU A 190 -11.55 -6.89 -0.97
N ARG A 191 -12.79 -7.04 -1.46
CA ARG A 191 -13.94 -6.29 -0.92
C ARG A 191 -14.21 -6.55 0.56
N GLU A 192 -14.04 -7.79 1.01
CA GLU A 192 -14.21 -8.11 2.44
C GLU A 192 -13.15 -7.44 3.31
N PHE A 193 -11.88 -7.46 2.87
CA PHE A 193 -10.81 -6.71 3.53
C PHE A 193 -11.11 -5.22 3.52
N ASP A 194 -11.56 -4.69 2.38
CA ASP A 194 -11.79 -3.26 2.16
C ASP A 194 -12.85 -2.68 3.10
N SER A 195 -13.99 -3.39 3.23
CA SER A 195 -15.02 -3.04 4.20
C SER A 195 -14.54 -3.18 5.64
N ALA A 196 -13.95 -4.33 6.00
CA ALA A 196 -13.55 -4.61 7.38
C ALA A 196 -12.44 -3.66 7.87
N PHE A 197 -11.48 -3.32 7.00
CA PHE A 197 -10.39 -2.41 7.34
C PHE A 197 -10.91 -0.98 7.51
N PHE A 198 -11.79 -0.52 6.62
CA PHE A 198 -12.41 0.79 6.75
C PHE A 198 -13.26 0.91 8.03
N GLU A 199 -14.08 -0.11 8.34
CA GLU A 199 -14.87 -0.16 9.57
C GLU A 199 -13.98 -0.14 10.81
N MET A 200 -12.92 -0.95 10.84
CA MET A 200 -11.95 -0.98 11.94
C MET A 200 -11.31 0.39 12.18
N LEU A 201 -10.87 1.08 11.12
CA LEU A 201 -10.31 2.43 11.25
C LEU A 201 -11.35 3.40 11.82
N ASN A 202 -12.57 3.41 11.29
CA ASN A 202 -13.64 4.28 11.78
C ASN A 202 -13.94 4.03 13.26
N GLU A 203 -14.09 2.77 13.67
CA GLU A 203 -14.37 2.41 15.06
C GLU A 203 -13.22 2.81 16.00
N PHE A 204 -11.97 2.58 15.56
CA PHE A 204 -10.80 2.93 16.34
C PHE A 204 -10.68 4.45 16.55
N PHE A 205 -10.80 5.24 15.47
CA PHE A 205 -10.67 6.69 15.54
C PHE A 205 -11.90 7.38 16.16
N ALA A 206 -13.11 6.80 16.07
CA ALA A 206 -14.28 7.35 16.75
C ALA A 206 -14.27 7.10 18.27
N SER A 207 -13.49 6.13 18.75
CA SER A 207 -13.43 5.75 20.16
C SER A 207 -12.27 6.38 20.95
N HIS A 208 -11.42 7.18 20.29
CA HIS A 208 -10.22 7.81 20.87
C HIS A 208 -10.12 9.28 20.47
#